data_AF-A0A836Q2L9-F1
#
_entry.id   AF-A0A836Q2L9-F1
#
_cell.length_a   1.000
_cell.length_b   1.000
_cell.length_c   1.000
_cell.angle_alpha   90.00
_cell.angle_beta   90.00
_cell.angle_gamma   90.00
#
_symmetry.space_group_name_H-M   'P 1'
#
loop_
_entity.id
_entity.type
_entity.pdbx_description
1 polymer ?
#
loop_
_entity_poly.entity_id
_entity_poly.type
_entity_poly.pdbx_seq_one_letter_code
_entity_poly.pdbx_strand_id
1 'polypeptide(L)'
;MTYHCTAIFAKGDVSILEAARRKWKGCLARTIDKPFQGVGFAHPGADRCYPLVFNSAQEEEQERIAKSMKSDLLSWSEKFPNIVFVLIEADGFGGVREYEGFVVSNGIMLCKHEGKDSLKNLVAYLDVTLNENQQFEPFTRGYFHICREDRKP
;
A
#
# COMPACT_ATOMS: atom_id res chain seq x y z
N MET A 1 10.78 12.09 13.46
CA MET A 1 10.20 10.74 13.31
C MET A 1 9.98 10.51 11.82
N THR A 2 10.69 9.55 11.25
CA THR A 2 10.62 9.19 9.82
C THR A 2 9.54 8.13 9.63
N TYR A 3 8.59 8.38 8.74
CA TYR A 3 7.55 7.44 8.35
C TYR A 3 7.83 7.00 6.92
N HIS A 4 7.89 5.69 6.66
CA HIS A 4 7.97 5.14 5.31
C HIS A 4 6.94 4.03 5.17
N CYS A 5 6.09 4.12 4.16
CA CYS A 5 5.02 3.16 3.92
C CYS A 5 4.90 2.88 2.43
N THR A 6 5.01 1.61 2.04
CA THR A 6 4.69 1.11 0.71
C THR A 6 3.38 0.34 0.81
N ALA A 7 2.38 0.75 0.03
CA ALA A 7 1.10 0.09 -0.05
C ALA A 7 0.65 -0.03 -1.51
N ILE A 8 -0.11 -1.08 -1.80
CA ILE A 8 -0.71 -1.35 -3.09
C ILE A 8 -2.22 -1.43 -2.91
N PHE A 9 -2.94 -0.82 -3.82
CA PHE A 9 -4.40 -0.72 -3.81
C PHE A 9 -4.98 -1.18 -5.13
N ALA A 10 -6.16 -1.79 -5.09
CA ALA A 10 -6.89 -2.18 -6.28
C ALA A 10 -8.39 -2.22 -6.02
N LYS A 11 -9.19 -1.88 -7.03
CA LYS A 11 -10.63 -2.18 -7.04
C LYS A 11 -10.77 -3.67 -7.36
N GLY A 12 -11.22 -4.47 -6.40
CA GLY A 12 -11.30 -5.91 -6.54
C GLY A 12 -11.76 -6.60 -5.26
N ASP A 13 -11.67 -7.93 -5.23
CA ASP A 13 -12.24 -8.76 -4.17
C ASP A 13 -11.17 -9.49 -3.34
N VAL A 14 -11.65 -10.29 -2.39
CA VAL A 14 -10.85 -11.06 -1.42
C VAL A 14 -9.85 -12.02 -2.08
N SER A 15 -10.09 -12.49 -3.31
CA SER A 15 -9.14 -13.38 -4.01
C SER A 15 -7.78 -12.73 -4.22
N ILE A 16 -7.75 -11.42 -4.44
CA ILE A 16 -6.53 -10.62 -4.58
C ILE A 16 -5.76 -10.60 -3.25
N LEU A 17 -6.47 -10.46 -2.12
CA LEU A 17 -5.86 -10.46 -0.78
C LEU A 17 -5.19 -11.79 -0.48
N GLU A 18 -5.86 -12.90 -0.77
CA GLU A 18 -5.27 -14.22 -0.57
C GLU A 18 -4.04 -14.44 -1.43
N ALA A 19 -4.10 -14.02 -2.71
CA ALA A 19 -2.96 -14.09 -3.61
C ALA A 19 -1.79 -13.22 -3.13
N ALA A 20 -2.07 -12.02 -2.63
CA ALA A 20 -1.08 -11.11 -2.08
C ALA A 20 -0.40 -11.70 -0.84
N ARG A 21 -1.16 -12.29 0.10
CA ARG A 21 -0.62 -12.95 1.30
C ARG A 21 0.26 -14.17 0.97
N ARG A 22 -0.06 -14.90 -0.10
CA ARG A 22 0.77 -16.02 -0.58
C ARG A 22 2.06 -15.53 -1.25
N LYS A 23 1.98 -14.43 -2.01
CA LYS A 23 3.13 -13.84 -2.74
C LYS A 23 4.09 -13.10 -1.81
N TRP A 24 3.57 -12.19 -0.98
CA TRP A 24 4.34 -11.38 -0.04
C TRP A 24 4.02 -11.81 1.39
N LYS A 25 4.61 -12.93 1.80
CA LYS A 25 4.41 -13.48 3.15
C LYS A 25 4.74 -12.42 4.20
N GLY A 26 3.79 -12.16 5.11
CA GLY A 26 3.93 -11.15 6.16
C GLY A 26 3.35 -9.78 5.83
N CYS A 27 2.89 -9.54 4.59
CA CYS A 27 2.21 -8.28 4.26
C CYS A 27 0.93 -8.10 5.08
N LEU A 28 0.61 -6.83 5.37
CA LEU A 28 -0.69 -6.44 5.89
C LEU A 28 -1.65 -6.41 4.70
N ALA A 29 -2.85 -6.96 4.84
CA ALA A 29 -3.82 -7.01 3.74
C ALA A 29 -5.24 -6.96 4.28
N ARG A 30 -6.06 -6.07 3.73
CA ARG A 30 -7.46 -5.84 4.14
C ARG A 30 -8.36 -5.39 3.00
N THR A 31 -9.66 -5.59 3.17
CA THR A 31 -10.68 -4.94 2.35
C THR A 31 -10.79 -3.46 2.73
N ILE A 32 -11.21 -2.67 1.75
CA ILE A 32 -11.41 -1.22 1.84
C ILE A 32 -12.84 -0.96 1.37
N ASP A 33 -13.64 -0.33 2.23
CA ASP A 33 -15.03 0.06 1.93
C ASP A 33 -15.14 1.57 1.65
N LYS A 34 -14.17 2.35 2.14
CA LYS A 34 -13.99 3.79 1.90
C LYS A 34 -12.49 4.10 1.84
N PRO A 35 -12.06 5.04 0.98
CA PRO A 35 -12.85 5.90 0.10
C PRO A 35 -13.27 5.25 -1.23
N PHE A 36 -12.90 3.99 -1.46
CA PHE A 36 -13.31 3.18 -2.61
C PHE A 36 -13.64 1.76 -2.13
N GLN A 37 -14.34 0.99 -2.95
CA GLN A 37 -14.57 -0.43 -2.70
C GLN A 37 -13.46 -1.26 -3.35
N GLY A 38 -12.69 -1.97 -2.54
CA GLY A 38 -11.60 -2.80 -3.04
C GLY A 38 -10.71 -3.37 -1.95
N VAL A 39 -9.42 -3.44 -2.25
CA VAL A 39 -8.41 -4.10 -1.42
C VAL A 39 -7.17 -3.23 -1.29
N GLY A 40 -6.52 -3.36 -0.14
CA GLY A 40 -5.23 -2.73 0.14
C GLY A 40 -4.28 -3.70 0.81
N PHE A 41 -3.02 -3.67 0.41
CA PHE A 41 -1.96 -4.44 1.05
C PHE A 41 -0.67 -3.64 1.18
N ALA A 42 -0.01 -3.74 2.32
CA ALA A 42 1.12 -2.91 2.70
C ALA A 42 2.23 -3.75 3.35
N HIS A 43 3.46 -3.22 3.36
CA HIS A 43 4.54 -3.86 4.11
C HIS A 43 4.25 -3.82 5.62
N PRO A 44 4.84 -4.72 6.43
CA PRO A 44 4.53 -4.83 7.87
C PRO A 44 4.81 -3.55 8.67
N GLY A 45 5.74 -2.71 8.20
CA GLY A 45 6.10 -1.43 8.82
C GLY A 45 5.14 -0.27 8.48
N ALA A 46 4.13 -0.47 7.62
CA ALA A 46 3.04 0.50 7.43
C ALA A 46 2.21 0.71 8.71
N ASP A 47 2.37 -0.18 9.70
CA ASP A 47 1.77 -0.17 11.04
C ASP A 47 2.39 0.86 12.01
N ARG A 48 3.15 1.87 11.53
CA ARG A 48 3.89 2.81 12.40
C ARG A 48 2.96 3.77 13.15
N CYS A 49 2.36 3.25 14.21
CA CYS A 49 1.59 3.97 15.20
C CYS A 49 2.38 4.20 16.49
N TYR A 50 3.50 3.55 16.77
CA TYR A 50 4.38 3.83 17.93
C TYR A 50 5.80 3.36 17.58
N PRO A 51 6.86 3.79 18.31
CA PRO A 51 8.16 3.14 18.25
C PRO A 51 8.03 1.70 18.76
N LEU A 52 7.58 0.80 17.88
CA LEU A 52 7.96 -0.59 18.01
C LEU A 52 9.46 -0.59 17.76
N VAL A 53 10.23 -0.85 18.80
CA VAL A 53 11.66 -1.16 18.68
C VAL A 53 11.71 -2.47 17.92
N PHE A 54 11.68 -2.38 16.59
CA PHE A 54 12.04 -3.50 15.76
C PHE A 54 13.52 -3.77 15.99
N ASN A 55 13.87 -5.04 16.11
CA ASN A 55 15.28 -5.39 15.97
C ASN A 55 15.68 -5.26 14.49
N SER A 56 16.98 -5.17 14.21
CA SER A 56 17.50 -5.01 12.85
C SER A 56 16.96 -6.06 11.88
N ALA A 57 16.76 -7.32 12.34
CA ALA A 57 16.21 -8.38 11.51
C ALA A 57 14.75 -8.12 11.08
N GLN A 58 13.93 -7.49 11.92
CA GLN A 58 12.57 -7.11 11.58
C GLN A 58 12.52 -5.91 10.62
N GLU A 59 13.46 -4.97 10.74
CA GLU A 59 13.59 -3.85 9.80
C GLU A 59 14.04 -4.34 8.42
N GLU A 60 15.05 -5.21 8.36
CA GLU A 60 15.51 -5.85 7.12
C GLU A 60 14.38 -6.63 6.43
N GLU A 61 13.58 -7.37 7.20
CA GLU A 61 12.44 -8.12 6.65
C GLU A 61 11.35 -7.19 6.09
N GLN A 62 11.07 -6.08 6.76
CA GLN A 62 10.12 -5.06 6.26
C GLN A 62 10.60 -4.47 4.93
N GLU A 63 11.87 -4.08 4.87
CA GLU A 63 12.48 -3.55 3.64
C GLU A 63 12.47 -4.59 2.52
N ARG A 64 12.76 -5.86 2.85
CA ARG A 64 12.74 -6.96 1.87
C ARG A 64 11.35 -7.14 1.28
N ILE A 65 10.31 -7.13 2.12
CA ILE A 65 8.91 -7.23 1.67
C ILE A 65 8.54 -6.00 0.82
N ALA A 66 8.86 -4.79 1.26
CA ALA A 66 8.57 -3.56 0.51
C ALA A 66 9.24 -3.57 -0.87
N LYS A 67 10.53 -3.93 -0.94
CA LYS A 67 11.29 -4.08 -2.20
C LYS A 67 10.65 -5.12 -3.11
N SER A 68 10.28 -6.29 -2.58
CA SER A 68 9.61 -7.35 -3.35
C SER A 68 8.21 -6.95 -3.83
N MET A 69 7.44 -6.19 -3.03
CA MET A 69 6.15 -5.64 -3.47
C MET A 69 6.35 -4.73 -4.68
N LYS A 70 7.34 -3.83 -4.62
CA LYS A 70 7.66 -2.90 -5.72
C LYS A 70 8.16 -3.61 -6.97
N SER A 71 9.13 -4.53 -6.84
CA SER A 71 9.73 -5.22 -7.98
C SER A 71 8.79 -6.19 -8.68
N ASP A 72 7.95 -6.87 -7.92
CA ASP A 72 7.16 -7.99 -8.43
C ASP A 72 5.79 -7.55 -8.94
N LEU A 73 5.33 -6.35 -8.59
CA LEU A 73 3.97 -5.91 -8.90
C LEU A 73 3.65 -5.95 -10.39
N LEU A 74 4.61 -5.58 -11.25
CA LEU A 74 4.42 -5.58 -12.71
C LEU A 74 4.05 -6.98 -13.21
N SER A 75 4.92 -7.98 -13.01
CA SER A 75 4.67 -9.37 -13.45
C SER A 75 3.53 -10.03 -12.68
N TRP A 76 3.33 -9.66 -11.41
CA TRP A 76 2.22 -10.19 -10.62
C TRP A 76 0.85 -9.72 -11.14
N SER A 77 0.77 -8.51 -11.70
CA SER A 77 -0.47 -7.97 -12.27
C SER A 77 -0.99 -8.74 -13.50
N GLU A 78 -0.15 -9.51 -14.19
CA GLU A 78 -0.55 -10.39 -15.30
C GLU A 78 -1.55 -11.47 -14.86
N LYS A 79 -1.56 -11.83 -13.58
CA LYS A 79 -2.54 -12.79 -13.01
C LYS A 79 -3.95 -12.21 -12.92
N PHE A 80 -4.08 -10.90 -13.04
CA PHE A 80 -5.32 -10.16 -12.88
C PHE A 80 -5.46 -9.14 -14.03
N PRO A 81 -5.65 -9.62 -15.28
CA PRO A 81 -5.53 -8.77 -16.48
C PRO A 81 -6.54 -7.63 -16.55
N ASN A 82 -7.64 -7.71 -15.79
CA ASN A 82 -8.69 -6.69 -15.74
C ASN A 82 -8.60 -5.78 -14.50
N ILE A 83 -7.53 -5.90 -13.71
CA ILE A 83 -7.36 -5.16 -12.45
C ILE A 83 -6.25 -4.14 -12.60
N VAL A 84 -6.56 -2.91 -12.19
CA VAL A 84 -5.59 -1.83 -12.04
C VAL A 84 -5.05 -1.88 -10.61
N PHE A 85 -3.73 -1.95 -10.49
CA PHE A 85 -3.02 -1.86 -9.22
C PHE A 85 -2.31 -0.52 -9.12
N VAL A 86 -2.48 0.15 -7.99
CA VAL A 86 -1.85 1.43 -7.68
C VAL A 86 -0.89 1.20 -6.53
N LEU A 87 0.41 1.25 -6.80
CA LEU A 87 1.44 1.28 -5.77
C LEU A 87 1.67 2.72 -5.34
N ILE A 88 1.68 2.94 -4.03
CA ILE A 88 1.94 4.25 -3.44
C ILE A 88 2.94 4.07 -2.31
N GLU A 89 4.02 4.81 -2.39
CA GLU A 89 5.03 5.02 -1.36
C GLU A 89 4.76 6.37 -0.70
N ALA A 90 4.76 6.38 0.62
CA ALA A 90 4.55 7.56 1.44
C ALA A 90 5.75 7.73 2.37
N ASP A 91 6.44 8.84 2.19
CA ASP A 91 7.60 9.24 2.96
C ASP A 91 7.29 10.47 3.79
N GLY A 92 7.49 10.37 5.10
CA GLY A 92 7.17 11.41 6.05
C GLY A 92 8.40 11.81 6.86
N PHE A 93 8.77 13.09 6.80
CA PHE A 93 9.81 13.67 7.65
C PHE A 93 9.37 15.02 8.20
N GLY A 94 9.52 15.22 9.52
CA GLY A 94 9.23 16.52 10.14
C GLY A 94 7.78 17.02 10.01
N GLY A 95 6.82 16.13 9.73
CA GLY A 95 5.41 16.49 9.52
C GLY A 95 5.03 16.74 8.06
N VAL A 96 6.01 16.80 7.15
CA VAL A 96 5.78 16.82 5.70
C VAL A 96 5.63 15.39 5.20
N ARG A 97 4.66 15.14 4.32
CA ARG A 97 4.47 13.86 3.63
C ARG A 97 4.65 14.04 2.13
N GLU A 98 5.53 13.26 1.56
CA GLU A 98 5.73 13.10 0.14
C GLU A 98 5.16 11.76 -0.29
N TYR A 99 4.62 11.74 -1.51
CA TYR A 99 4.02 10.55 -2.09
C TYR A 99 4.61 10.32 -3.46
N GLU A 100 4.95 9.08 -3.75
CA GLU A 100 5.37 8.62 -5.06
C GLU A 100 4.77 7.24 -5.36
N GLY A 101 4.87 6.79 -6.60
CA GLY A 101 4.45 5.45 -6.95
C GLY A 101 4.13 5.29 -8.42
N PHE A 102 3.45 4.19 -8.75
CA PHE A 102 3.12 3.86 -10.12
C PHE A 102 1.88 2.99 -10.22
N VAL A 103 1.29 3.00 -11.41
CA VAL A 103 0.08 2.23 -11.72
C VAL A 103 0.43 1.15 -12.72
N VAL A 104 -0.03 -0.08 -12.48
CA VAL A 104 0.11 -1.18 -13.42
C VAL A 104 -1.22 -1.86 -13.71
N SER A 105 -1.31 -2.46 -14.89
CA SER A 105 -2.35 -3.40 -15.25
C SER A 105 -1.79 -4.40 -16.24
N ASN A 106 -2.07 -5.69 -16.04
CA ASN A 106 -1.73 -6.77 -16.97
C ASN A 106 -0.26 -6.75 -17.46
N GLY A 107 0.71 -6.61 -16.56
CA GLY A 107 2.13 -6.59 -16.91
C GLY A 107 2.62 -5.27 -17.52
N ILE A 108 1.77 -4.24 -17.62
CA ILE A 108 2.08 -2.96 -18.24
C ILE A 108 2.04 -1.85 -17.19
N MET A 109 3.06 -1.00 -17.16
CA MET A 109 3.07 0.22 -16.37
C MET A 109 2.30 1.31 -17.10
N LEU A 110 1.21 1.79 -16.50
CA LEU A 110 0.34 2.82 -17.08
C LEU A 110 0.89 4.22 -16.84
N CYS A 111 1.39 4.48 -15.63
CA CYS A 111 2.02 5.75 -15.27
C CYS A 111 2.90 5.60 -14.03
N LYS A 112 3.74 6.61 -13.81
CA LYS A 112 4.55 6.81 -12.60
C LYS A 112 4.41 8.27 -12.18
N HIS A 113 4.21 8.52 -10.89
CA HIS A 113 4.06 9.86 -10.33
C HIS A 113 5.00 10.04 -9.14
N GLU A 114 5.67 11.20 -9.10
CA GLU A 114 6.62 11.58 -8.04
C GLU A 114 6.42 13.07 -7.68
N GLY A 115 6.53 13.41 -6.39
CA GLY A 115 6.45 14.78 -5.91
C GLY A 115 5.02 15.32 -5.78
N LYS A 116 4.84 16.61 -6.08
CA LYS A 116 3.58 17.34 -5.84
C LYS A 116 2.42 16.71 -6.62
N ASP A 117 1.26 16.62 -5.98
CA ASP A 117 0.01 16.06 -6.54
C ASP A 117 0.06 14.57 -6.93
N SER A 118 1.17 13.86 -6.67
CA SER A 118 1.32 12.44 -7.00
C SER A 118 0.25 11.57 -6.37
N LEU A 119 -0.04 11.79 -5.09
CA LEU A 119 -1.11 11.06 -4.40
C LEU A 119 -2.45 11.23 -5.12
N LYS A 120 -2.80 12.46 -5.49
CA LYS A 120 -4.05 12.78 -6.20
C LYS A 120 -4.13 12.05 -7.54
N ASN A 121 -3.03 12.03 -8.29
CA ASN A 121 -2.99 11.38 -9.60
C ASN A 121 -3.03 9.86 -9.49
N LEU A 122 -2.35 9.28 -8.49
CA LEU A 122 -2.33 7.83 -8.24
C LEU A 122 -3.71 7.31 -7.83
N VAL A 123 -4.36 7.95 -6.85
CA VAL A 123 -5.65 7.47 -6.32
C VAL A 123 -6.82 7.72 -7.27
N ALA A 124 -6.66 8.58 -8.28
CA ALA A 124 -7.67 8.75 -9.34
C ALA A 124 -7.94 7.45 -10.10
N TYR A 125 -6.96 6.55 -10.21
CA TYR A 125 -7.13 5.20 -10.80
C TYR A 125 -7.97 4.25 -9.94
N LEU A 126 -8.31 4.64 -8.71
CA LEU A 126 -9.22 3.93 -7.82
C LEU A 126 -10.61 4.59 -7.79
N ASP A 127 -10.87 5.54 -8.69
CA ASP A 127 -12.04 6.43 -8.70
C ASP A 127 -12.16 7.28 -7.42
N VAL A 128 -11.02 7.59 -6.80
CA VAL A 128 -10.96 8.45 -5.61
C VAL A 128 -10.54 9.85 -6.03
N THR A 129 -11.35 10.84 -5.67
CA THR A 129 -11.00 12.26 -5.83
C THR A 129 -10.55 12.81 -4.48
N LEU A 130 -9.33 13.35 -4.43
CA LEU A 130 -8.83 14.08 -3.26
C LEU A 130 -8.94 15.59 -3.50
N ASN A 131 -9.58 16.28 -2.57
CA ASN A 131 -9.52 17.75 -2.43
C ASN A 131 -8.22 18.16 -1.70
N GLU A 132 -7.88 19.46 -1.74
CA GLU A 132 -6.62 20.03 -1.20
C GLU A 132 -6.31 19.66 0.27
N ASN A 133 -7.34 19.32 1.06
CA ASN A 133 -7.21 18.97 2.48
C ASN A 133 -7.63 17.53 2.82
N GLN A 134 -7.98 16.71 1.82
CA GLN A 134 -8.40 15.32 2.08
C GLN A 134 -7.20 14.38 2.16
N GLN A 135 -7.15 13.63 3.25
CA GLN A 135 -6.22 12.52 3.40
C GLN A 135 -6.79 11.29 2.70
N PHE A 136 -5.94 10.54 2.02
CA PHE A 136 -6.29 9.19 1.61
C PHE A 136 -6.33 8.30 2.86
N GLU A 137 -7.54 7.90 3.29
CA GLU A 137 -7.74 7.18 4.56
C GLU A 137 -6.82 5.97 4.75
N PRO A 138 -6.50 5.16 3.73
CA PRO A 138 -5.54 4.07 3.89
C PRO A 138 -4.11 4.48 4.27
N PHE A 139 -3.74 5.77 4.15
CA PHE A 139 -2.50 6.36 4.69
C PHE A 139 -2.70 7.09 6.03
N THR A 140 -3.82 6.84 6.70
CA THR A 140 -4.02 7.26 8.09
C THR A 140 -3.34 6.28 9.02
N ARG A 141 -2.82 6.83 10.12
CA ARG A 141 -2.06 6.09 11.12
C ARG A 141 -2.94 4.99 11.73
N GLY A 142 -2.44 3.75 11.78
CA GLY A 142 -3.18 2.61 12.32
C GLY A 142 -4.24 2.00 11.40
N TYR A 143 -4.38 2.47 10.16
CA TYR A 143 -5.38 1.94 9.22
C TYR A 143 -5.19 0.43 8.98
N PHE A 144 -3.96 -0.03 8.77
CA PHE A 144 -3.68 -1.45 8.58
C PHE A 144 -3.59 -2.25 9.90
N HIS A 145 -3.70 -1.61 11.06
CA HIS A 145 -3.58 -2.23 12.39
C HIS A 145 -4.80 -3.05 12.81
N ILE A 146 -6.00 -2.63 12.38
CA ILE A 146 -7.28 -3.25 12.78
C ILE A 146 -7.35 -4.74 12.36
N CYS A 147 -6.43 -5.21 11.51
CA CYS A 147 -6.34 -6.62 11.09
C CYS A 147 -5.42 -7.50 11.93
N ARG A 148 -4.85 -7.03 13.05
CA ARG A 148 -4.18 -7.91 14.02
C ARG A 148 -5.15 -8.63 14.96
N GLU A 149 -6.41 -8.23 15.00
CA GLU A 149 -7.45 -8.94 15.75
C GLU A 149 -7.98 -10.14 14.94
N ASP A 150 -7.18 -11.21 14.89
CA ASP A 150 -7.68 -12.59 14.84
C ASP A 150 -6.58 -13.58 15.23
N ARG A 151 -5.91 -13.27 16.35
CA ARG A 151 -5.32 -14.32 17.19
C ARG A 151 -5.88 -14.17 18.59
N LYS A 152 -6.96 -14.91 18.86
CA LYS A 152 -7.40 -15.30 20.20
C LYS A 152 -7.24 -16.82 20.34
N PRO A 153 -7.05 -17.32 21.57
CA PRO A 153 -6.02 -17.00 22.57
C PRO A 153 -4.78 -17.90 22.42
#